data_AF-A0A7V5ZJW7-F1
#
_entry.id   AF-A0A7V5ZJW7-F1
#
_cell.length_a   1.000
_cell.length_b   1.000
_cell.length_c   1.000
_cell.angle_alpha   90.00
_cell.angle_beta   90.00
_cell.angle_gamma   90.00
#
_symmetry.space_group_name_H-M   'P 1'
#
loop_
_entity.id
_entity.type
_entity.pdbx_description
1 polymer ?
#
loop_
_entity_poly.entity_id
_entity_poly.type
_entity_poly.pdbx_seq_one_letter_code
_entity_poly.pdbx_strand_id
1 'polypeptide(L)'
;MTARTCTVAAGGHDLAATWALTADSLLLTPSAGAARAVLLRDIEGIGGDDGSIELTLGPERITLSRLGAEATALRDDLVAAWLPARAAALRLAGEGQPVRFSGTVAFREKAPVPFAALLYPHAVLLAPQGSDLSPLFLAEVEALTFDADRWVIMAQLWGCGTVSFGKLGGRTDEIREALTAARAALAEDAAATLARWLPTLPTAARGTLASRWLPGRFLPLADLEAQAPGAAAALFTTWVAPQPRAAQGTALQEWAAAGTVFAGYTTRAGSAELWLLARRDQLHLLECLSREDWATYRLAGGKEVPELAGRLLCAPQFSREALYLPLEELSGERGDYAVAARSLPFLRELRQRFRGRIIHREMAAWRAALDAP
;
A
#
# COMPACT_ATOMS: atom_id res chain seq x y z
N MET A 1 0.67 36.88 2.64
CA MET A 1 1.73 35.98 2.13
C MET A 1 2.77 36.84 1.45
N THR A 2 4.04 36.74 1.85
CA THR A 2 5.12 37.51 1.22
C THR A 2 5.56 36.76 -0.04
N ALA A 3 5.40 37.37 -1.21
CA ALA A 3 5.82 36.78 -2.48
C ALA A 3 7.35 36.73 -2.53
N ARG A 4 7.91 35.53 -2.74
CA ARG A 4 9.36 35.26 -2.81
C ARG A 4 9.74 34.95 -4.25
N THR A 5 10.92 35.36 -4.69
CA THR A 5 11.34 35.22 -6.10
C THR A 5 12.07 33.91 -6.36
N CYS A 6 11.98 33.41 -7.60
CA CYS A 6 12.72 32.25 -8.10
C CYS A 6 12.80 32.28 -9.64
N THR A 7 13.47 31.30 -10.22
CA THR A 7 13.35 30.94 -11.64
C THR A 7 12.64 29.59 -11.73
N VAL A 8 11.61 29.50 -12.57
CA VAL A 8 10.88 28.26 -12.85
C VAL A 8 11.24 27.78 -14.25
N ALA A 9 11.72 26.55 -14.35
CA ALA A 9 11.92 25.84 -15.60
C ALA A 9 10.81 24.81 -15.79
N ALA A 10 10.02 24.94 -16.86
CA ALA A 10 8.99 23.99 -17.26
C ALA A 10 8.88 23.95 -18.79
N GLY A 11 8.83 22.74 -19.37
CA GLY A 11 8.72 22.59 -20.84
C GLY A 11 9.90 23.17 -21.63
N GLY A 12 11.08 23.29 -21.02
CA GLY A 12 12.30 23.80 -21.67
C GLY A 12 12.45 25.33 -21.67
N HIS A 13 11.61 26.06 -20.94
CA HIS A 13 11.71 27.52 -20.80
C HIS A 13 11.95 27.93 -19.35
N ASP A 14 12.89 28.86 -19.15
CA ASP A 14 13.19 29.47 -17.86
C ASP A 14 12.49 30.82 -17.74
N LEU A 15 11.65 30.97 -16.72
CA LEU A 15 10.93 32.22 -16.45
C LEU A 15 11.24 32.69 -15.02
N ALA A 16 11.50 33.99 -14.85
CA ALA A 16 11.47 34.58 -13.53
C ALA A 16 10.05 34.43 -12.96
N ALA A 17 9.92 34.09 -11.69
CA ALA A 17 8.62 33.88 -11.06
C ALA A 17 8.65 34.28 -9.59
N THR A 18 7.47 34.44 -9.01
CA THR A 18 7.29 34.41 -7.56
C THR A 18 6.59 33.12 -7.14
N TRP A 19 6.79 32.70 -5.90
CA TRP A 19 6.17 31.50 -5.36
C TRP A 19 5.52 31.76 -3.99
N ALA A 20 4.51 30.95 -3.68
CA ALA A 20 3.84 30.95 -2.40
C ALA A 20 3.31 29.53 -2.07
N LEU A 21 3.65 29.00 -0.90
CA LEU A 21 3.16 27.70 -0.44
C LEU A 21 1.90 27.87 0.42
N THR A 22 0.81 27.19 0.06
CA THR A 22 -0.42 27.08 0.86
C THR A 22 -0.48 25.70 1.53
N ALA A 23 -1.57 25.42 2.24
CA ALA A 23 -1.78 24.12 2.88
C ALA A 23 -1.90 22.95 1.86
N ASP A 24 -2.33 23.25 0.64
CA ASP A 24 -2.73 22.27 -0.38
C ASP A 24 -2.08 22.47 -1.75
N SER A 25 -1.37 23.59 -1.96
CA SER A 25 -0.75 23.91 -3.25
C SER A 25 0.52 24.74 -3.15
N LEU A 26 1.37 24.63 -4.15
CA LEU A 26 2.44 25.58 -4.44
C LEU A 26 1.99 26.49 -5.60
N LEU A 27 1.76 27.76 -5.30
CA LEU A 27 1.41 28.77 -6.30
C LEU A 27 2.68 29.32 -6.93
N LEU A 28 2.80 29.20 -8.24
CA LEU A 28 3.88 29.77 -9.06
C LEU A 28 3.30 30.89 -9.93
N THR A 29 3.87 32.09 -9.83
CA THR A 29 3.44 33.27 -10.62
C THR A 29 4.60 33.74 -11.49
N PRO A 30 4.70 33.26 -12.74
CA PRO A 30 5.72 33.71 -13.68
C PRO A 30 5.63 35.22 -13.96
N SER A 31 6.75 35.86 -14.31
CA SER A 31 6.80 37.26 -14.72
C SER A 31 6.08 37.51 -16.06
N ALA A 32 5.90 36.45 -16.85
CA ALA A 32 5.12 36.44 -18.08
C ALA A 32 4.28 35.15 -18.13
N GLY A 33 2.96 35.28 -18.29
CA GLY A 33 2.02 34.16 -18.35
C GLY A 33 1.05 34.12 -17.18
N ALA A 34 0.19 33.09 -17.16
CA ALA A 34 -0.77 32.88 -16.09
C ALA A 34 -0.11 32.24 -14.86
N ALA A 35 -0.58 32.62 -13.67
CA ALA A 35 -0.21 31.92 -12.44
C ALA A 35 -0.69 30.46 -12.51
N ARG A 36 0.10 29.57 -11.90
CA ARG A 36 -0.15 28.13 -11.86
C ARG A 36 -0.15 27.65 -10.41
N ALA A 37 -1.26 27.05 -9.99
CA ALA A 37 -1.31 26.30 -8.74
C ALA A 37 -0.91 24.85 -9.00
N VAL A 38 0.16 24.40 -8.35
CA VAL A 38 0.57 22.99 -8.34
C VAL A 38 -0.01 22.37 -7.08
N LEU A 39 -1.03 21.52 -7.22
CA LEU A 39 -1.64 20.84 -6.07
C LEU A 39 -0.65 19.84 -5.46
N LEU A 40 -0.46 19.89 -4.15
CA LEU A 40 0.48 19.01 -3.46
C LEU A 40 0.12 17.53 -3.66
N ARG A 41 -1.17 17.21 -3.65
CA ARG A 41 -1.65 15.85 -3.90
C ARG A 41 -1.24 15.27 -5.26
N ASP A 42 -0.93 16.11 -6.24
CA ASP A 42 -0.59 15.69 -7.60
C ASP A 42 0.92 15.55 -7.83
N ILE A 43 1.75 16.05 -6.89
CA ILE A 43 3.21 15.89 -6.93
C ILE A 43 3.56 14.43 -6.66
N GLU A 44 4.24 13.79 -7.61
CA GLU A 44 4.72 12.40 -7.54
C GLU A 44 6.15 12.31 -7.02
N GLY A 45 6.82 13.42 -6.72
CA GLY A 45 8.15 13.39 -6.15
C GLY A 45 8.75 14.78 -5.97
N ILE A 46 9.52 14.94 -4.90
CA ILE A 46 10.25 16.17 -4.58
C ILE A 46 11.73 15.84 -4.50
N GLY A 47 12.51 16.37 -5.44
CA GLY A 47 13.95 16.22 -5.54
C GLY A 47 14.68 17.56 -5.59
N GLY A 48 15.83 17.57 -6.26
CA GLY A 48 16.71 18.74 -6.37
C GLY A 48 17.93 18.65 -5.44
N ASP A 49 18.70 19.74 -5.40
CA ASP A 49 19.95 19.88 -4.65
C ASP A 49 19.85 21.06 -3.65
N ASP A 50 20.98 21.62 -3.24
CA ASP A 50 21.00 22.74 -2.29
C ASP A 50 20.56 24.08 -2.92
N GLY A 51 20.55 24.18 -4.25
CA GLY A 51 20.19 25.40 -4.98
C GLY A 51 18.87 25.31 -5.76
N SER A 52 18.29 24.12 -5.85
CA SER A 52 17.12 23.85 -6.67
C SER A 52 16.16 22.83 -6.04
N ILE A 53 14.88 22.94 -6.41
CA ILE A 53 13.84 21.97 -6.06
C ILE A 53 13.24 21.44 -7.37
N GLU A 54 13.21 20.12 -7.53
CA GLU A 54 12.57 19.46 -8.67
C GLU A 54 11.24 18.83 -8.22
N LEU A 55 10.16 19.15 -8.93
CA LEU A 55 8.83 18.56 -8.73
C LEU A 55 8.51 17.66 -9.92
N THR A 56 8.14 16.41 -9.64
CA THR A 56 7.65 15.48 -10.65
C THR A 56 6.11 15.46 -10.63
N LEU A 57 5.48 15.66 -11.78
CA LEU A 57 4.03 15.75 -11.98
C LEU A 57 3.62 14.87 -13.16
N GLY A 58 3.61 13.56 -12.97
CA GLY A 58 3.41 12.60 -14.06
C GLY A 58 4.53 12.73 -15.12
N PRO A 59 4.20 13.03 -16.40
CA PRO A 59 5.22 13.22 -17.43
C PRO A 59 5.96 14.56 -17.33
N GLU A 60 5.44 15.51 -16.55
CA GLU A 60 6.00 16.85 -16.43
C GLU A 60 6.99 16.94 -15.27
N ARG A 61 8.02 17.78 -15.45
CA ARG A 61 8.94 18.18 -14.40
C ARG A 61 8.99 19.70 -14.31
N ILE A 62 8.95 20.21 -13.09
CA ILE A 62 9.11 21.63 -12.78
C ILE A 62 10.34 21.79 -11.90
N THR A 63 11.28 22.64 -12.32
CA THR A 63 12.46 22.96 -11.51
C THR A 63 12.35 24.40 -11.02
N LEU A 64 12.43 24.59 -9.70
CA LEU A 64 12.58 25.89 -9.07
C LEU A 64 14.06 26.09 -8.77
N SER A 65 14.64 27.19 -9.22
CA SER A 65 16.04 27.56 -8.98
C SER A 65 16.16 29.02 -8.56
N ARG A 66 17.38 29.46 -8.22
CA ARG A 66 17.66 30.82 -7.70
C ARG A 66 16.83 31.17 -6.46
N LEU A 67 16.57 30.17 -5.62
CA LEU A 67 15.85 30.29 -4.34
C LEU A 67 16.73 30.92 -3.23
N GLY A 68 18.05 31.01 -3.45
CA GLY A 68 19.00 31.54 -2.48
C GLY A 68 19.00 30.71 -1.18
N ALA A 69 19.10 31.38 -0.04
CA ALA A 69 19.10 30.74 1.28
C ALA A 69 17.75 30.07 1.65
N GLU A 70 16.67 30.33 0.90
CA GLU A 70 15.35 29.78 1.18
C GLU A 70 15.14 28.37 0.60
N ALA A 71 16.05 27.87 -0.24
CA ALA A 71 15.88 26.59 -0.94
C ALA A 71 15.62 25.43 0.02
N THR A 72 16.46 25.29 1.06
CA THR A 72 16.32 24.23 2.07
C THR A 72 15.04 24.37 2.86
N ALA A 73 14.72 25.56 3.37
CA ALA A 73 13.51 25.80 4.14
C ALA A 73 12.24 25.53 3.33
N LEU A 74 12.19 25.99 2.06
CA LEU A 74 11.07 25.69 1.17
C LEU A 74 10.94 24.18 0.91
N ARG A 75 12.05 23.47 0.66
CA ARG A 75 12.02 22.02 0.44
C ARG A 75 11.44 21.31 1.66
N ASP A 76 11.89 21.67 2.86
CA ASP A 76 11.43 21.04 4.10
C ASP A 76 9.94 21.33 4.36
N ASP A 77 9.50 22.58 4.20
CA ASP A 77 8.09 22.98 4.33
C ASP A 77 7.21 22.28 3.29
N LEU A 78 7.69 22.21 2.04
CA LEU A 78 6.99 21.55 0.95
C LEU A 78 6.84 20.05 1.22
N VAL A 79 7.90 19.36 1.63
CA VAL A 79 7.85 17.92 1.99
C VAL A 79 6.91 17.70 3.16
N ALA A 80 6.95 18.55 4.18
CA ALA A 80 6.08 18.45 5.36
C ALA A 80 4.58 18.58 5.01
N ALA A 81 4.23 19.45 4.07
CA ALA A 81 2.85 19.62 3.59
C ALA A 81 2.45 18.57 2.55
N TRP A 82 3.35 18.23 1.63
CA TRP A 82 3.13 17.28 0.55
C TRP A 82 2.87 15.86 1.05
N LEU A 83 3.69 15.39 1.98
CA LEU A 83 3.69 14.00 2.44
C LEU A 83 2.29 13.52 2.93
N PRO A 84 1.60 14.21 3.85
CA PRO A 84 0.24 13.84 4.25
C PRO A 84 -0.80 14.04 3.14
N ALA A 85 -0.69 15.09 2.31
CA ALA A 85 -1.61 15.34 1.21
C ALA A 85 -1.55 14.24 0.15
N ARG A 86 -0.33 13.80 -0.20
CA ARG A 86 -0.08 12.71 -1.15
C ARG A 86 -0.50 11.36 -0.57
N ALA A 87 -0.23 11.10 0.71
CA ALA A 87 -0.70 9.89 1.39
C ALA A 87 -2.23 9.75 1.37
N ALA A 88 -2.95 10.85 1.60
CA ALA A 88 -4.40 10.90 1.52
C ALA A 88 -4.90 10.64 0.09
N ALA A 89 -4.29 11.29 -0.91
CA ALA A 89 -4.64 11.12 -2.33
C ALA A 89 -4.39 9.69 -2.85
N LEU A 90 -3.37 9.02 -2.31
CA LEU A 90 -3.09 7.62 -2.60
C LEU A 90 -3.95 6.64 -1.78
N ARG A 91 -4.86 7.13 -0.93
CA ARG A 91 -5.71 6.30 -0.04
C ARG A 91 -4.89 5.40 0.92
N LEU A 92 -3.69 5.85 1.27
CA LEU A 92 -2.76 5.15 2.17
C LEU A 92 -2.73 5.74 3.59
N ALA A 93 -3.35 6.90 3.80
CA ALA A 93 -3.45 7.49 5.13
C ALA A 93 -4.25 6.55 6.07
N GLY A 94 -3.64 6.18 7.19
CA GLY A 94 -4.28 5.42 8.26
C GLY A 94 -5.08 6.29 9.21
N GLU A 95 -5.70 5.62 10.19
CA GLU A 95 -6.28 6.27 11.36
C GLU A 95 -5.18 6.81 12.28
N GLY A 96 -5.50 7.90 12.98
CA GLY A 96 -4.61 8.53 13.94
C GLY A 96 -3.53 9.43 13.32
N GLN A 97 -2.74 10.05 14.20
CA GLN A 97 -1.62 10.89 13.80
C GLN A 97 -0.38 10.04 13.52
N PRO A 98 0.20 10.08 12.31
CA PRO A 98 1.38 9.30 12.00
C PRO A 98 2.63 9.84 12.72
N VAL A 99 3.56 8.95 13.06
CA VAL A 99 4.91 9.34 13.49
C VAL A 99 5.70 9.79 12.26
N ARG A 100 6.25 11.00 12.32
CA ARG A 100 7.07 11.58 11.25
C ARG A 100 8.55 11.37 11.52
N PHE A 101 9.31 10.97 10.51
CA PHE A 101 10.75 10.82 10.59
C PHE A 101 11.42 10.93 9.22
N SER A 102 12.73 11.12 9.22
CA SER A 102 13.55 11.26 8.02
C SER A 102 14.93 10.63 8.26
N GLY A 103 15.65 10.37 7.16
CA GLY A 103 17.00 9.81 7.19
C GLY A 103 17.42 9.34 5.81
N THR A 104 18.11 8.21 5.74
CA THR A 104 18.38 7.50 4.48
C THR A 104 17.67 6.14 4.44
N VAL A 105 17.07 5.81 3.30
CA VAL A 105 16.45 4.51 3.04
C VAL A 105 17.17 3.82 1.89
N ALA A 106 17.36 2.51 2.00
CA ALA A 106 17.80 1.68 0.90
C ALA A 106 16.81 0.53 0.68
N PHE A 107 16.48 0.28 -0.58
CA PHE A 107 15.64 -0.84 -0.99
C PHE A 107 16.54 -1.90 -1.62
N ARG A 108 16.59 -3.09 -1.01
CA ARG A 108 17.48 -4.18 -1.42
C ARG A 108 18.94 -3.71 -1.42
N GLU A 109 19.70 -4.08 -2.45
CA GLU A 109 21.13 -3.74 -2.62
C GLU A 109 21.37 -2.37 -3.27
N LYS A 110 20.36 -1.49 -3.33
CA LYS A 110 20.51 -0.15 -3.90
C LYS A 110 21.25 0.78 -2.93
N ALA A 111 21.88 1.82 -3.48
CA ALA A 111 22.47 2.88 -2.68
C ALA A 111 21.41 3.57 -1.79
N PRO A 112 21.74 3.91 -0.52
CA PRO A 112 20.84 4.67 0.33
C PRO A 112 20.55 6.06 -0.25
N VAL A 113 19.29 6.49 -0.18
CA VAL A 113 18.86 7.83 -0.61
C VAL A 113 18.17 8.55 0.54
N PRO A 114 18.25 9.89 0.63
CA PRO A 114 17.49 10.66 1.60
C PRO A 114 15.98 10.39 1.47
N PHE A 115 15.27 10.38 2.59
CA PHE A 115 13.82 10.20 2.60
C PHE A 115 13.16 10.95 3.76
N ALA A 116 11.86 11.21 3.59
CA ALA A 116 10.93 11.50 4.68
C ALA A 116 9.89 10.37 4.76
N ALA A 117 9.26 10.19 5.92
CA ALA A 117 8.26 9.13 6.09
C ALA A 117 7.17 9.43 7.11
N LEU A 118 6.05 8.73 6.93
CA LEU A 118 4.94 8.62 7.87
C LEU A 118 4.83 7.17 8.34
N LEU A 119 4.90 6.92 9.64
CA LEU A 119 4.56 5.63 10.22
C LEU A 119 3.13 5.66 10.76
N TYR A 120 2.28 4.84 10.15
CA TYR A 120 0.93 4.50 10.58
C TYR A 120 0.91 3.10 11.24
N PRO A 121 -0.16 2.73 11.97
CA PRO A 121 -0.25 1.42 12.61
C PRO A 121 -0.07 0.21 11.68
N HIS A 122 -0.37 0.35 10.38
CA HIS A 122 -0.32 -0.75 9.41
C HIS A 122 0.74 -0.58 8.31
N ALA A 123 1.37 0.60 8.19
CA ALA A 123 2.30 0.88 7.10
C ALA A 123 3.28 2.00 7.43
N VAL A 124 4.47 1.93 6.83
CA VAL A 124 5.40 3.05 6.69
C VAL A 124 5.26 3.60 5.27
N LEU A 125 4.91 4.87 5.13
CA LEU A 125 4.88 5.55 3.84
C LEU A 125 6.21 6.26 3.63
N LEU A 126 7.03 5.74 2.73
CA LEU A 126 8.37 6.23 2.45
C LEU A 126 8.32 7.19 1.29
N ALA A 127 8.94 8.36 1.44
CA ALA A 127 9.15 9.34 0.38
C ALA A 127 10.65 9.49 0.09
N PRO A 128 11.25 8.61 -0.75
CA PRO A 128 12.61 8.80 -1.20
C PRO A 128 12.71 10.08 -2.03
N GLN A 129 13.82 10.81 -1.89
CA GLN A 129 14.06 12.04 -2.64
C GLN A 129 13.90 11.83 -4.15
N GLY A 130 13.10 12.69 -4.79
CA GLY A 130 12.78 12.65 -6.21
C GLY A 130 11.84 11.52 -6.65
N SER A 131 11.28 10.75 -5.71
CA SER A 131 10.37 9.63 -6.00
C SER A 131 9.02 9.79 -5.29
N ASP A 132 8.03 9.02 -5.75
CA ASP A 132 6.70 9.01 -5.14
C ASP A 132 6.69 8.23 -3.83
N LEU A 133 5.57 8.32 -3.11
CA LEU A 133 5.36 7.52 -1.91
C LEU A 133 5.37 6.03 -2.24
N SER A 134 6.26 5.32 -1.56
CA SER A 134 6.34 3.87 -1.56
C SER A 134 5.80 3.35 -0.23
N PRO A 135 4.64 2.67 -0.20
CA PRO A 135 4.17 2.02 1.01
C PRO A 135 5.03 0.79 1.33
N LEU A 136 5.46 0.68 2.57
CA LEU A 136 5.95 -0.54 3.20
C LEU A 136 4.87 -0.99 4.19
N PHE A 137 4.08 -1.99 3.83
CA PHE A 137 3.04 -2.51 4.73
C PHE A 137 3.69 -3.36 5.82
N LEU A 138 3.34 -3.11 7.08
CA LEU A 138 3.92 -3.83 8.21
C LEU A 138 3.52 -5.32 8.23
N ALA A 139 2.43 -5.68 7.55
CA ALA A 139 2.04 -7.07 7.33
C ALA A 139 3.05 -7.85 6.45
N GLU A 140 3.83 -7.14 5.63
CA GLU A 140 4.91 -7.71 4.81
C GLU A 140 6.22 -7.79 5.58
N VAL A 141 6.36 -7.15 6.73
CA VAL A 141 7.59 -7.20 7.53
C VAL A 141 7.62 -8.50 8.33
N GLU A 142 8.51 -9.40 7.93
CA GLU A 142 8.74 -10.69 8.60
C GLU A 142 9.58 -10.51 9.86
N ALA A 143 10.66 -9.73 9.77
CA ALA A 143 11.54 -9.47 10.89
C ALA A 143 12.07 -8.03 10.87
N LEU A 144 12.24 -7.47 12.06
CA LEU A 144 12.95 -6.22 12.29
C LEU A 144 14.23 -6.53 13.05
N THR A 145 15.37 -6.11 12.51
CA THR A 145 16.68 -6.27 13.15
C THR A 145 17.37 -4.93 13.22
N PHE A 146 18.33 -4.80 14.14
CA PHE A 146 19.11 -3.60 14.34
C PHE A 146 20.59 -3.92 14.28
N ASP A 147 21.29 -3.23 13.40
CA ASP A 147 22.74 -3.29 13.28
C ASP A 147 23.32 -2.11 14.07
N ALA A 148 23.89 -2.40 15.24
CA ALA A 148 24.44 -1.39 16.15
C ALA A 148 25.73 -0.75 15.60
N ASP A 149 26.53 -1.49 14.83
CA ASP A 149 27.80 -1.00 14.29
C ASP A 149 27.55 0.01 13.17
N ARG A 150 26.55 -0.24 12.32
CA ARG A 150 26.15 0.66 11.23
C ARG A 150 25.05 1.64 11.62
N TRP A 151 24.45 1.44 12.79
CA TRP A 151 23.30 2.21 13.28
C TRP A 151 22.12 2.20 12.29
N VAL A 152 21.78 1.00 11.81
CA VAL A 152 20.79 0.76 10.76
C VAL A 152 19.69 -0.18 11.25
N ILE A 153 18.43 0.21 11.04
CA ILE A 153 17.27 -0.66 11.22
C ILE A 153 17.04 -1.41 9.91
N MET A 154 16.94 -2.74 9.96
CA MET A 154 16.68 -3.58 8.79
C MET A 154 15.32 -4.28 8.93
N ALA A 155 14.43 -4.02 7.99
CA ALA A 155 13.19 -4.76 7.80
C ALA A 155 13.39 -5.84 6.73
N GLN A 156 13.30 -7.09 7.15
CA GLN A 156 13.23 -8.23 6.24
C GLN A 156 11.79 -8.38 5.79
N LEU A 157 11.56 -8.33 4.48
CA LEU A 157 10.22 -8.49 3.93
C LEU A 157 9.92 -9.96 3.66
N TRP A 158 8.64 -10.29 3.73
CA TRP A 158 8.11 -11.59 3.39
C TRP A 158 8.15 -11.77 1.87
N GLY A 159 8.84 -12.82 1.41
CA GLY A 159 8.90 -13.18 -0.02
C GLY A 159 9.71 -12.21 -0.90
N CYS A 160 10.20 -11.09 -0.36
CA CYS A 160 11.01 -10.11 -1.07
C CYS A 160 12.10 -9.53 -0.16
N GLY A 161 13.06 -8.80 -0.74
CA GLY A 161 14.33 -8.44 -0.09
C GLY A 161 14.23 -7.55 1.17
N THR A 162 15.28 -6.77 1.42
CA THR A 162 15.39 -5.95 2.64
C THR A 162 15.05 -4.49 2.38
N VAL A 163 14.56 -3.79 3.40
CA VAL A 163 14.52 -2.34 3.45
C VAL A 163 15.32 -1.90 4.67
N SER A 164 16.25 -0.97 4.49
CA SER A 164 17.10 -0.49 5.59
C SER A 164 16.93 1.01 5.81
N PHE A 165 16.87 1.42 7.08
CA PHE A 165 16.77 2.80 7.53
C PHE A 165 18.03 3.19 8.30
N GLY A 166 18.67 4.28 7.90
CA GLY A 166 19.87 4.81 8.54
C GLY A 166 19.81 6.33 8.68
N LYS A 167 20.81 6.91 9.35
CA LYS A 167 20.95 8.37 9.55
C LYS A 167 19.67 9.05 10.07
N LEU A 168 19.01 8.44 11.06
CA LEU A 168 17.73 8.91 11.60
C LEU A 168 17.85 10.07 12.62
N GLY A 169 18.93 10.86 12.54
CA GLY A 169 19.10 12.07 13.36
C GLY A 169 18.99 11.87 14.88
N GLY A 170 19.51 10.75 15.41
CA GLY A 170 19.44 10.43 16.84
C GLY A 170 18.11 9.83 17.31
N ARG A 171 17.14 9.62 16.41
CA ARG A 171 15.82 9.03 16.72
C ARG A 171 15.75 7.53 16.43
N THR A 172 16.88 6.86 16.29
CA THR A 172 16.92 5.46 15.84
C THR A 172 16.19 4.52 16.80
N ASP A 173 16.39 4.66 18.11
CA ASP A 173 15.67 3.84 19.09
C ASP A 173 14.18 4.14 19.12
N GLU A 174 13.79 5.42 19.10
CA GLU A 174 12.39 5.83 19.03
C GLU A 174 11.67 5.20 17.83
N ILE A 175 12.29 5.26 16.64
CA ILE A 175 11.71 4.70 15.41
C ILE A 175 11.72 3.17 15.44
N ARG A 176 12.77 2.54 15.98
CA ARG A 176 12.83 1.08 16.16
C ARG A 176 11.71 0.59 17.08
N GLU A 177 11.49 1.27 18.19
CA GLU A 177 10.43 0.97 19.15
C GLU A 177 9.05 1.18 18.52
N ALA A 178 8.84 2.29 17.81
CA ALA A 178 7.58 2.56 17.14
C ALA A 178 7.23 1.50 16.07
N LEU A 179 8.22 1.09 15.25
CA LEU A 179 8.05 0.01 14.26
C LEU A 179 7.72 -1.32 14.92
N THR A 180 8.44 -1.65 15.99
CA THR A 180 8.24 -2.90 16.74
C THR A 180 6.86 -2.93 17.39
N ALA A 181 6.43 -1.83 18.02
CA ALA A 181 5.13 -1.69 18.65
C ALA A 181 3.99 -1.79 17.62
N ALA A 182 4.09 -1.10 16.48
CA ALA A 182 3.09 -1.19 15.42
C ALA A 182 2.97 -2.63 14.86
N ARG A 183 4.11 -3.32 14.69
CA ARG A 183 4.13 -4.72 14.23
C ARG A 183 3.56 -5.69 15.26
N ALA A 184 3.81 -5.46 16.55
CA ALA A 184 3.25 -6.23 17.65
C ALA A 184 1.72 -6.05 17.73
N ALA A 185 1.23 -4.81 17.60
CA ALA A 185 -0.20 -4.51 17.58
C ALA A 185 -0.93 -5.24 16.44
N LEU A 186 -0.34 -5.34 15.24
CA LEU A 186 -0.89 -6.15 14.15
C LEU A 186 -0.96 -7.65 14.50
N ALA A 187 0.03 -8.18 15.21
CA ALA A 187 0.02 -9.58 15.65
C ALA A 187 -1.01 -9.83 16.76
N GLU A 188 -1.24 -8.85 17.64
CA GLU A 188 -2.29 -8.90 18.66
C GLU A 188 -3.69 -8.87 18.02
N ASP A 189 -3.92 -7.98 17.03
CA ASP A 189 -5.17 -7.94 16.26
C ASP A 189 -5.40 -9.26 15.50
N ALA A 190 -4.35 -9.82 14.90
CA ALA A 190 -4.39 -11.14 14.29
C ALA A 190 -4.77 -12.22 15.32
N ALA A 191 -4.13 -12.24 16.49
CA ALA A 191 -4.42 -13.21 17.53
C ALA A 191 -5.88 -13.14 18.01
N ALA A 192 -6.40 -11.92 18.23
CA ALA A 192 -7.80 -11.70 18.60
C ALA A 192 -8.76 -12.18 17.49
N THR A 193 -8.45 -11.87 16.23
CA THR A 193 -9.24 -12.29 15.07
C THR A 193 -9.26 -13.82 14.93
N LEU A 194 -8.10 -14.47 15.01
CA LEU A 194 -7.99 -15.92 14.88
C LEU A 194 -8.62 -16.65 16.08
N ALA A 195 -8.55 -16.09 17.30
CA ALA A 195 -9.25 -16.65 18.46
C ALA A 195 -10.77 -16.67 18.26
N ARG A 196 -11.31 -15.62 17.63
CA ARG A 196 -12.75 -15.51 17.33
C ARG A 196 -13.17 -16.47 16.22
N TRP A 197 -12.42 -16.52 15.13
CA TRP A 197 -12.86 -17.20 13.90
C TRP A 197 -12.33 -18.63 13.73
N LEU A 198 -11.27 -19.00 14.45
CA LEU A 198 -10.71 -20.36 14.49
C LEU A 198 -10.71 -20.91 15.93
N PRO A 199 -11.86 -20.95 16.62
CA PRO A 199 -11.93 -21.34 18.02
C PRO A 199 -11.51 -22.80 18.26
N THR A 200 -11.64 -23.66 17.24
CA THR A 200 -11.31 -25.08 17.29
C THR A 200 -9.81 -25.38 17.18
N LEU A 201 -8.99 -24.40 16.76
CA LEU A 201 -7.54 -24.57 16.77
C LEU A 201 -6.97 -24.43 18.18
N PRO A 202 -5.92 -25.19 18.55
CA PRO A 202 -5.22 -24.97 19.81
C PRO A 202 -4.66 -23.54 19.93
N THR A 203 -4.63 -22.99 21.14
CA THR A 203 -4.12 -21.62 21.38
C THR A 203 -2.69 -21.43 20.88
N ALA A 204 -1.80 -22.41 21.04
CA ALA A 204 -0.43 -22.34 20.52
C ALA A 204 -0.38 -22.29 18.98
N ALA A 205 -1.26 -23.04 18.31
CA ALA A 205 -1.38 -23.02 16.85
C ALA A 205 -1.89 -21.67 16.35
N ARG A 206 -2.91 -21.09 17.01
CA ARG A 206 -3.38 -19.73 16.72
C ARG A 206 -2.30 -18.68 16.95
N GLY A 207 -1.50 -18.79 18.02
CA GLY A 207 -0.39 -17.87 18.28
C GLY A 207 0.68 -17.92 17.19
N THR A 208 1.01 -19.13 16.73
CA THR A 208 1.94 -19.33 15.59
C THR A 208 1.40 -18.65 14.33
N LEU A 209 0.13 -18.91 13.98
CA LEU A 209 -0.51 -18.27 12.84
C LEU A 209 -0.61 -16.75 13.00
N ALA A 210 -0.95 -16.22 14.17
CA ALA A 210 -1.09 -14.78 14.41
C ALA A 210 0.22 -14.00 14.15
N SER A 211 1.38 -14.63 14.33
CA SER A 211 2.67 -13.98 14.05
C SER A 211 2.99 -13.86 12.55
N ARG A 212 2.38 -14.70 11.69
CA ARG A 212 2.71 -14.82 10.25
C ARG A 212 1.53 -14.51 9.31
N TRP A 213 0.32 -14.85 9.70
CA TRP A 213 -0.92 -14.62 8.95
C TRP A 213 -1.62 -13.36 9.46
N LEU A 214 -1.05 -12.22 9.12
CA LEU A 214 -1.52 -10.89 9.53
C LEU A 214 -2.62 -10.39 8.60
N PRO A 215 -3.42 -9.41 9.03
CA PRO A 215 -4.37 -8.72 8.16
C PRO A 215 -3.67 -8.19 6.90
N GLY A 216 -4.27 -8.47 5.74
CA GLY A 216 -3.77 -8.11 4.42
C GLY A 216 -2.84 -9.14 3.79
N ARG A 217 -2.49 -10.22 4.48
CA ARG A 217 -1.57 -11.24 3.94
C ARG A 217 -2.27 -12.49 3.44
N PHE A 218 -1.97 -12.86 2.19
CA PHE A 218 -2.36 -14.15 1.64
C PHE A 218 -1.31 -15.21 1.98
N LEU A 219 -1.77 -16.35 2.53
CA LEU A 219 -0.95 -17.55 2.72
C LEU A 219 -1.61 -18.73 2.00
N PRO A 220 -0.83 -19.60 1.33
CA PRO A 220 -1.34 -20.87 0.83
C PRO A 220 -2.02 -21.66 1.94
N LEU A 221 -3.12 -22.34 1.65
CA LEU A 221 -3.76 -23.24 2.62
C LEU A 221 -2.79 -24.33 3.10
N ALA A 222 -1.91 -24.82 2.22
CA ALA A 222 -0.86 -25.77 2.57
C ALA A 222 0.15 -25.20 3.58
N ASP A 223 0.49 -23.90 3.47
CA ASP A 223 1.39 -23.24 4.41
C ASP A 223 0.71 -23.00 5.76
N LEU A 224 -0.58 -22.71 5.78
CA LEU A 224 -1.37 -22.62 7.02
C LEU A 224 -1.38 -23.97 7.72
N GLU A 225 -1.66 -25.05 6.99
CA GLU A 225 -1.67 -26.42 7.49
C GLU A 225 -0.30 -26.86 8.02
N ALA A 226 0.78 -26.54 7.30
CA ALA A 226 2.14 -26.85 7.72
C ALA A 226 2.57 -26.12 9.01
N GLN A 227 2.07 -24.90 9.22
CA GLN A 227 2.37 -24.10 10.42
C GLN A 227 1.51 -24.49 11.62
N ALA A 228 0.28 -24.92 11.36
CA ALA A 228 -0.71 -25.27 12.36
C ALA A 228 -1.56 -26.43 11.81
N PRO A 229 -1.19 -27.69 12.07
CA PRO A 229 -1.96 -28.83 11.60
C PRO A 229 -3.44 -28.74 12.00
N GLY A 230 -4.33 -28.97 11.04
CA GLY A 230 -5.77 -28.76 11.13
C GLY A 230 -6.24 -27.34 10.80
N ALA A 231 -5.35 -26.38 10.50
CA ALA A 231 -5.72 -25.01 10.19
C ALA A 231 -6.62 -24.89 8.96
N ALA A 232 -6.35 -25.66 7.91
CA ALA A 232 -7.21 -25.62 6.71
C ALA A 232 -8.62 -26.14 7.03
N ALA A 233 -8.72 -27.25 7.76
CA ALA A 233 -10.02 -27.80 8.17
C ALA A 233 -10.79 -26.85 9.10
N ALA A 234 -10.11 -26.25 10.08
CA ALA A 234 -10.71 -25.25 10.96
C ALA A 234 -11.19 -24.03 10.18
N LEU A 235 -10.38 -23.50 9.25
CA LEU A 235 -10.76 -22.37 8.41
C LEU A 235 -12.10 -22.63 7.70
N PHE A 236 -12.24 -23.79 7.05
CA PHE A 236 -13.46 -24.08 6.30
C PHE A 236 -14.68 -24.35 7.17
N THR A 237 -14.47 -24.99 8.33
CA THR A 237 -15.57 -25.38 9.23
C THR A 237 -16.05 -24.26 10.14
N THR A 238 -15.16 -23.37 10.59
CA THR A 238 -15.52 -22.33 11.58
C THR A 238 -15.53 -20.92 11.02
N TRP A 239 -14.74 -20.62 9.99
CA TRP A 239 -14.71 -19.27 9.41
C TRP A 239 -15.47 -19.21 8.08
N VAL A 240 -15.20 -20.10 7.11
CA VAL A 240 -15.87 -20.09 5.80
C VAL A 240 -17.34 -20.48 5.91
N ALA A 241 -17.66 -21.58 6.60
CA ALA A 241 -19.04 -22.10 6.71
C ALA A 241 -20.11 -21.06 7.11
N PRO A 242 -19.88 -20.17 8.11
CA PRO A 242 -20.86 -19.14 8.46
C PRO A 242 -20.88 -17.92 7.52
N GLN A 243 -20.00 -17.81 6.52
CA GLN A 243 -19.99 -16.67 5.61
C GLN A 243 -21.17 -16.74 4.62
N PRO A 244 -21.71 -15.59 4.17
CA PRO A 244 -22.79 -15.55 3.18
C PRO A 244 -22.41 -16.25 1.86
N ARG A 245 -21.11 -16.34 1.56
CA ARG A 245 -20.58 -16.95 0.32
C ARG A 245 -19.78 -18.23 0.58
N ALA A 246 -20.12 -18.97 1.64
CA ALA A 246 -19.45 -20.24 2.01
C ALA A 246 -19.39 -21.25 0.85
N ALA A 247 -20.48 -21.35 0.07
CA ALA A 247 -20.57 -22.28 -1.04
C ALA A 247 -19.60 -21.91 -2.19
N GLN A 248 -19.36 -20.61 -2.43
CA GLN A 248 -18.35 -20.15 -3.37
C GLN A 248 -16.95 -20.47 -2.85
N GLY A 249 -16.72 -20.30 -1.55
CA GLY A 249 -15.43 -20.65 -0.96
C GLY A 249 -15.08 -22.14 -1.15
N THR A 250 -16.05 -23.02 -0.92
CA THR A 250 -15.89 -24.47 -1.14
C THR A 250 -15.66 -24.78 -2.63
N ALA A 251 -16.47 -24.20 -3.51
CA ALA A 251 -16.32 -24.40 -4.94
C ALA A 251 -15.01 -23.83 -5.52
N LEU A 252 -14.45 -22.76 -4.96
CA LEU A 252 -13.12 -22.26 -5.34
C LEU A 252 -12.01 -23.21 -4.92
N GLN A 253 -12.16 -23.87 -3.76
CA GLN A 253 -11.23 -24.91 -3.33
C GLN A 253 -11.26 -26.10 -4.28
N GLU A 254 -12.46 -26.54 -4.67
CA GLU A 254 -12.66 -27.60 -5.68
C GLU A 254 -12.11 -27.18 -7.05
N TRP A 255 -12.43 -25.96 -7.50
CA TRP A 255 -12.00 -25.43 -8.80
C TRP A 255 -10.49 -25.36 -8.95
N ALA A 256 -9.79 -25.06 -7.85
CA ALA A 256 -8.34 -25.02 -7.86
C ALA A 256 -7.74 -26.38 -8.23
N ALA A 257 -8.33 -27.52 -7.80
CA ALA A 257 -8.04 -28.96 -7.99
C ALA A 257 -6.58 -29.45 -8.24
N ALA A 258 -5.74 -28.72 -8.97
CA ALA A 258 -4.31 -28.93 -9.17
C ALA A 258 -3.45 -27.67 -8.86
N GLY A 259 -4.08 -26.57 -8.49
CA GLY A 259 -3.46 -25.29 -8.19
C GLY A 259 -3.42 -24.97 -6.70
N THR A 260 -3.30 -23.69 -6.38
CA THR A 260 -3.08 -23.22 -5.00
C THR A 260 -4.24 -22.34 -4.57
N VAL A 261 -4.81 -22.63 -3.41
CA VAL A 261 -5.74 -21.72 -2.72
C VAL A 261 -4.95 -20.97 -1.66
N PHE A 262 -5.11 -19.66 -1.63
CA PHE A 262 -4.59 -18.79 -0.60
C PHE A 262 -5.76 -18.25 0.22
N ALA A 263 -5.56 -18.13 1.53
CA ALA A 263 -6.47 -17.43 2.42
C ALA A 263 -5.81 -16.15 2.92
N GLY A 264 -6.60 -15.08 2.96
CA GLY A 264 -6.22 -13.79 3.51
C GLY A 264 -7.41 -13.15 4.18
N TYR A 265 -7.19 -12.17 5.03
CA TYR A 265 -8.29 -11.44 5.66
C TYR A 265 -7.90 -9.99 5.88
N THR A 266 -8.88 -9.10 6.02
CA THR A 266 -8.68 -7.70 6.40
C THR A 266 -9.44 -7.40 7.67
N THR A 267 -8.89 -6.58 8.55
CA THR A 267 -9.59 -6.05 9.72
C THR A 267 -9.96 -4.59 9.46
N ARG A 268 -11.26 -4.27 9.56
CA ARG A 268 -11.79 -2.90 9.40
C ARG A 268 -12.91 -2.68 10.41
N ALA A 269 -12.80 -1.61 11.21
CA ALA A 269 -13.80 -1.22 12.20
C ALA A 269 -14.29 -2.39 13.10
N GLY A 270 -13.37 -3.27 13.53
CA GLY A 270 -13.67 -4.42 14.39
C GLY A 270 -14.31 -5.64 13.70
N SER A 271 -14.52 -5.58 12.38
CA SER A 271 -14.94 -6.70 11.55
C SER A 271 -13.78 -7.28 10.75
N ALA A 272 -13.78 -8.59 10.54
CA ALA A 272 -12.82 -9.28 9.69
C ALA A 272 -13.49 -9.73 8.39
N GLU A 273 -13.01 -9.27 7.25
CA GLU A 273 -13.43 -9.79 5.95
C GLU A 273 -12.50 -10.92 5.53
N LEU A 274 -13.04 -12.13 5.30
CA LEU A 274 -12.29 -13.27 4.79
C LEU A 274 -12.25 -13.25 3.27
N TRP A 275 -11.07 -13.52 2.73
CA TRP A 275 -10.78 -13.56 1.31
C TRP A 275 -10.13 -14.87 0.91
N LEU A 276 -10.59 -15.44 -0.19
CA LEU A 276 -9.92 -16.54 -0.87
C LEU A 276 -9.38 -16.08 -2.22
N LEU A 277 -8.16 -16.51 -2.53
CA LEU A 277 -7.55 -16.38 -3.83
C LEU A 277 -7.26 -17.78 -4.34
N ALA A 278 -8.00 -18.25 -5.33
CA ALA A 278 -7.78 -19.56 -5.93
C ALA A 278 -7.00 -19.40 -7.23
N ARG A 279 -5.93 -20.17 -7.41
CA ARG A 279 -5.12 -20.20 -8.63
C ARG A 279 -5.34 -21.50 -9.38
N ARG A 280 -5.52 -21.41 -10.70
CA ARG A 280 -5.38 -22.51 -11.65
C ARG A 280 -4.62 -21.99 -12.86
N ASP A 281 -3.50 -22.63 -13.19
CA ASP A 281 -2.55 -22.17 -14.22
C ASP A 281 -2.05 -20.72 -13.99
N GLN A 282 -2.39 -19.81 -14.91
CA GLN A 282 -2.08 -18.37 -14.86
C GLN A 282 -3.29 -17.52 -14.44
N LEU A 283 -4.43 -18.14 -14.10
CA LEU A 283 -5.62 -17.44 -13.67
C LEU A 283 -5.77 -17.52 -12.16
N HIS A 284 -6.04 -16.37 -11.55
CA HIS A 284 -6.40 -16.23 -10.16
C HIS A 284 -7.82 -15.68 -10.03
N LEU A 285 -8.59 -16.28 -9.12
CA LEU A 285 -9.93 -15.85 -8.75
C LEU A 285 -9.88 -15.33 -7.32
N LEU A 286 -10.12 -14.03 -7.16
CA LEU A 286 -10.18 -13.37 -5.86
C LEU A 286 -11.63 -13.17 -5.44
N GLU A 287 -11.96 -13.64 -4.24
CA GLU A 287 -13.32 -13.67 -3.70
C GLU A 287 -13.34 -13.19 -2.25
N CYS A 288 -14.19 -12.21 -1.95
CA CYS A 288 -14.50 -11.83 -0.57
C CYS A 288 -15.70 -12.64 -0.10
N LEU A 289 -15.51 -13.49 0.91
CA LEU A 289 -16.57 -14.37 1.39
C LEU A 289 -17.53 -13.67 2.35
N SER A 290 -17.04 -12.66 3.09
CA SER A 290 -17.76 -12.00 4.17
C SER A 290 -18.72 -10.90 3.75
N ARG A 291 -18.73 -10.53 2.46
CA ARG A 291 -19.61 -9.46 1.94
C ARG A 291 -20.59 -10.01 0.94
N GLU A 292 -21.78 -9.41 0.92
CA GLU A 292 -22.80 -9.63 -0.11
C GLU A 292 -22.50 -8.88 -1.43
N ASP A 293 -21.26 -8.42 -1.61
CA ASP A 293 -20.77 -7.98 -2.91
C ASP A 293 -20.48 -9.21 -3.77
N TRP A 294 -21.51 -9.62 -4.49
CA TRP A 294 -21.65 -10.75 -5.40
C TRP A 294 -20.74 -10.67 -6.65
N ALA A 295 -19.45 -10.40 -6.44
CA ALA A 295 -18.44 -10.29 -7.46
C ALA A 295 -17.23 -11.19 -7.16
N THR A 296 -16.71 -11.85 -8.19
CA THR A 296 -15.42 -12.58 -8.18
C THR A 296 -14.49 -11.93 -9.19
N TYR A 297 -13.26 -11.59 -8.78
CA TYR A 297 -12.31 -10.84 -9.59
C TYR A 297 -11.33 -11.79 -10.27
N ARG A 298 -11.15 -11.65 -11.59
CA ARG A 298 -10.25 -12.47 -12.41
C ARG A 298 -8.94 -11.72 -12.62
N LEU A 299 -7.83 -12.35 -12.27
CA LEU A 299 -6.48 -11.78 -12.38
C LEU A 299 -5.58 -12.79 -13.11
N ALA A 300 -4.91 -12.35 -14.18
CA ALA A 300 -3.89 -13.13 -14.84
C ALA A 300 -2.53 -12.94 -14.16
N GLY A 301 -1.65 -13.95 -14.19
CA GLY A 301 -0.28 -13.83 -13.71
C GLY A 301 0.21 -15.05 -12.94
N GLY A 302 1.40 -14.91 -12.36
CA GLY A 302 2.10 -15.99 -11.68
C GLY A 302 2.10 -15.85 -10.16
N LYS A 303 3.25 -16.17 -9.57
CA LYS A 303 3.48 -16.22 -8.13
C LYS A 303 3.41 -14.84 -7.43
N GLU A 304 3.44 -13.75 -8.18
CA GLU A 304 3.39 -12.38 -7.67
C GLU A 304 1.97 -11.91 -7.31
N VAL A 305 0.93 -12.54 -7.87
CA VAL A 305 -0.46 -12.10 -7.69
C VAL A 305 -0.92 -12.11 -6.22
N PRO A 306 -0.61 -13.13 -5.40
CA PRO A 306 -0.95 -13.12 -3.98
C PRO A 306 -0.33 -11.96 -3.20
N GLU A 307 0.91 -11.56 -3.53
CA GLU A 307 1.58 -10.41 -2.90
C GLU A 307 0.90 -9.10 -3.31
N LEU A 308 0.65 -8.90 -4.60
CA LEU A 308 -0.04 -7.70 -5.11
C LEU A 308 -1.47 -7.58 -4.56
N ALA A 309 -2.21 -8.69 -4.52
CA ALA A 309 -3.55 -8.74 -3.93
C ALA A 309 -3.49 -8.51 -2.41
N GLY A 310 -2.46 -9.01 -1.72
CA GLY A 310 -2.26 -8.74 -0.30
C GLY A 310 -2.05 -7.25 -0.01
N ARG A 311 -1.19 -6.57 -0.78
CA ARG A 311 -1.00 -5.11 -0.68
C ARG A 311 -2.29 -4.32 -0.87
N LEU A 312 -3.17 -4.80 -1.76
CA LEU A 312 -4.52 -4.25 -1.94
C LEU A 312 -5.33 -4.31 -0.65
N LEU A 313 -5.26 -5.44 0.06
CA LEU A 313 -5.98 -5.71 1.29
C LEU A 313 -5.38 -4.94 2.49
N CYS A 314 -4.07 -4.67 2.49
CA CYS A 314 -3.41 -3.83 3.50
C CYS A 314 -3.78 -2.34 3.39
N ALA A 315 -4.23 -1.87 2.22
CA ALA A 315 -4.52 -0.46 2.01
C ALA A 315 -5.82 -0.05 2.75
N PRO A 316 -5.75 0.90 3.71
CA PRO A 316 -6.81 1.14 4.69
C PRO A 316 -8.09 1.67 4.04
N GLN A 317 -7.94 2.54 3.03
CA GLN A 317 -9.04 3.21 2.35
C GLN A 317 -9.23 2.69 0.91
N PHE A 318 -8.74 1.49 0.61
CA PHE A 318 -8.85 0.94 -0.73
C PHE A 318 -10.32 0.64 -1.09
N SER A 319 -10.69 1.05 -2.31
CA SER A 319 -11.94 0.74 -2.98
C SER A 319 -11.69 -0.18 -4.17
N ARG A 320 -12.49 -1.24 -4.29
CA ARG A 320 -12.42 -2.20 -5.41
C ARG A 320 -12.63 -1.53 -6.76
N GLU A 321 -13.38 -0.43 -6.82
CA GLU A 321 -13.56 0.38 -8.03
C GLU A 321 -12.23 0.85 -8.61
N ALA A 322 -11.25 1.18 -7.76
CA ALA A 322 -9.91 1.56 -8.18
C ALA A 322 -9.14 0.43 -8.87
N LEU A 323 -9.56 -0.83 -8.72
CA LEU A 323 -8.99 -1.98 -9.41
C LEU A 323 -9.63 -2.22 -10.78
N TYR A 324 -10.94 -2.09 -10.92
CA TYR A 324 -11.63 -2.56 -12.13
C TYR A 324 -12.18 -1.47 -13.05
N LEU A 325 -12.42 -0.25 -12.56
CA LEU A 325 -12.92 0.82 -13.43
C LEU A 325 -11.76 1.39 -14.27
N PRO A 326 -11.99 1.73 -15.56
CA PRO A 326 -11.07 2.53 -16.36
C PRO A 326 -10.73 3.86 -15.69
N LEU A 327 -9.55 4.44 -15.97
CA LEU A 327 -9.12 5.67 -15.30
C LEU A 327 -10.03 6.86 -15.64
N GLU A 328 -10.53 6.89 -16.88
CA GLU A 328 -11.47 7.88 -17.41
C GLU A 328 -12.84 7.81 -16.72
N GLU A 329 -13.22 6.65 -16.16
CA GLU A 329 -14.46 6.48 -15.38
C GLU A 329 -14.28 6.82 -13.89
N LEU A 330 -13.04 6.99 -13.41
CA LEU A 330 -12.74 7.49 -12.07
C LEU A 330 -12.85 9.01 -12.04
N SER A 331 -14.09 9.50 -12.14
CA SER A 331 -14.47 10.91 -12.16
C SER A 331 -15.58 11.19 -11.12
N GLY A 332 -15.90 12.47 -10.88
CA GLY A 332 -16.90 12.86 -9.88
C GLY A 332 -16.59 12.29 -8.48
N GLU A 333 -17.56 11.61 -7.87
CA GLU A 333 -17.42 10.96 -6.55
C GLU A 333 -16.35 9.86 -6.51
N ARG A 334 -16.02 9.27 -7.67
CA ARG A 334 -14.96 8.26 -7.81
C ARG A 334 -13.60 8.85 -8.14
N GLY A 335 -13.54 10.17 -8.37
CA GLY A 335 -12.32 10.90 -8.72
C GLY A 335 -11.21 10.73 -7.69
N ASP A 336 -11.57 10.58 -6.41
CA ASP A 336 -10.62 10.35 -5.33
C ASP A 336 -9.80 9.06 -5.48
N TYR A 337 -10.29 8.08 -6.25
CA TYR A 337 -9.58 6.82 -6.49
C TYR A 337 -8.61 6.91 -7.67
N ALA A 338 -8.74 7.93 -8.52
CA ALA A 338 -7.96 8.06 -9.76
C ALA A 338 -6.47 8.18 -9.48
N VAL A 339 -6.08 8.96 -8.46
CA VAL A 339 -4.67 9.17 -8.10
C VAL A 339 -4.04 7.86 -7.64
N ALA A 340 -4.69 7.13 -6.74
CA ALA A 340 -4.23 5.82 -6.28
C ALA A 340 -4.13 4.81 -7.45
N ALA A 341 -5.17 4.70 -8.28
CA ALA A 341 -5.22 3.79 -9.42
C ALA A 341 -4.13 4.08 -10.48
N ARG A 342 -3.80 5.36 -10.67
CA ARG A 342 -2.77 5.80 -11.62
C ARG A 342 -1.36 5.65 -11.07
N SER A 343 -1.15 5.90 -9.78
CA SER A 343 0.20 6.17 -9.24
C SER A 343 0.77 5.01 -8.42
N LEU A 344 -0.07 4.25 -7.70
CA LEU A 344 0.43 3.16 -6.85
C LEU A 344 0.98 2.00 -7.69
N PRO A 345 2.28 1.65 -7.58
CA PRO A 345 2.89 0.64 -8.45
C PRO A 345 2.20 -0.72 -8.38
N PHE A 346 1.92 -1.22 -7.18
CA PHE A 346 1.27 -2.53 -7.01
C PHE A 346 -0.16 -2.54 -7.58
N LEU A 347 -0.90 -1.43 -7.49
CA LEU A 347 -2.26 -1.34 -8.00
C LEU A 347 -2.27 -1.24 -9.53
N ARG A 348 -1.37 -0.44 -10.12
CA ARG A 348 -1.18 -0.40 -11.59
C ARG A 348 -0.88 -1.79 -12.13
N GLU A 349 0.03 -2.50 -11.47
CA GLU A 349 0.43 -3.84 -11.85
C GLU A 349 -0.72 -4.85 -11.76
N LEU A 350 -1.54 -4.75 -10.70
CA LEU A 350 -2.72 -5.58 -10.52
C LEU A 350 -3.83 -5.23 -11.53
N ARG A 351 -4.02 -3.95 -11.86
CA ARG A 351 -4.95 -3.48 -12.91
C ARG A 351 -4.58 -4.04 -14.29
N GLN A 352 -3.29 -4.07 -14.64
CA GLN A 352 -2.82 -4.67 -15.91
C GLN A 352 -3.10 -6.19 -15.98
N ARG A 353 -3.19 -6.84 -14.82
CA ARG A 353 -3.51 -8.26 -14.67
C ARG A 353 -5.00 -8.54 -14.60
N PHE A 354 -5.83 -7.52 -14.35
CA PHE A 354 -7.27 -7.68 -14.29
C PHE A 354 -7.84 -8.15 -15.64
N ARG A 355 -8.69 -9.18 -15.59
CA ARG A 355 -9.34 -9.78 -16.77
C ARG A 355 -10.87 -9.66 -16.73
N GLY A 356 -11.39 -8.94 -15.74
CA GLY A 356 -12.81 -8.75 -15.55
C GLY A 356 -13.29 -9.32 -14.22
N ARG A 357 -14.59 -9.16 -13.99
CA ARG A 357 -15.27 -9.68 -12.81
C ARG A 357 -16.48 -10.48 -13.23
N ILE A 358 -16.76 -11.54 -12.49
CA ILE A 358 -18.01 -12.29 -12.59
C ILE A 358 -18.95 -11.66 -11.58
N ILE A 359 -20.07 -11.09 -12.04
CA ILE A 359 -21.14 -10.63 -11.16
C ILE A 359 -22.17 -11.75 -11.09
N HIS A 360 -22.50 -12.24 -9.90
CA HIS A 360 -23.32 -13.45 -9.76
C HIS A 360 -24.17 -13.44 -8.50
N ARG A 361 -25.46 -13.75 -8.64
CA ARG A 361 -26.32 -14.02 -7.46
C ARG A 361 -26.64 -15.50 -7.31
N GLU A 362 -26.41 -16.27 -8.37
CA GLU A 362 -26.77 -17.69 -8.44
C GLU A 362 -25.51 -18.55 -8.65
N MET A 363 -25.40 -19.61 -7.86
CA MET A 363 -24.26 -20.53 -7.86
C MET A 363 -24.03 -21.18 -9.23
N ALA A 364 -25.10 -21.58 -9.93
CA ALA A 364 -24.99 -22.27 -11.22
C ALA A 364 -24.39 -21.36 -12.30
N ALA A 365 -24.88 -20.11 -12.40
CA ALA A 365 -24.36 -19.12 -13.33
C ALA A 365 -22.90 -18.76 -13.02
N TRP A 366 -22.57 -18.63 -11.73
CA TRP A 366 -21.20 -18.37 -11.30
C TRP A 366 -20.24 -19.51 -11.68
N ARG A 367 -20.59 -20.76 -11.39
CA ARG A 367 -19.78 -21.94 -11.75
C ARG A 367 -19.52 -22.01 -13.25
N ALA A 368 -20.56 -21.80 -14.07
CA ALA A 368 -20.41 -21.76 -15.52
C ALA A 368 -19.44 -20.65 -16.00
N ALA A 369 -19.39 -19.52 -15.28
CA ALA A 369 -18.53 -18.40 -15.60
C ALA A 369 -17.07 -18.55 -15.13
N LEU A 370 -16.76 -19.48 -14.22
CA LEU A 370 -15.39 -19.68 -13.72
C LEU A 370 -14.43 -20.17 -14.81
N ASP A 371 -14.95 -21.00 -15.71
CA ASP A 371 -14.18 -21.60 -16.81
C ASP A 371 -14.38 -20.87 -18.14
N ALA A 372 -15.19 -19.80 -18.14
CA ALA A 372 -15.33 -18.95 -19.32
C ALA A 372 -13.98 -18.29 -19.63
N PRO A 373 -13.61 -18.15 -20.92
CA PRO A 373 -12.32 -17.61 -21.35
C PRO A 373 -12.02 -16.23 -20.75
#